data_AF-A0A6S7JMS4-F1
#
_entry.id   AF-A0A6S7JMS4-F1
#
_cell.length_a   1.000
_cell.length_b   1.000
_cell.length_c   1.000
_cell.angle_alpha   90.00
_cell.angle_beta   90.00
_cell.angle_gamma   90.00
#
_symmetry.space_group_name_H-M   'P 1'
#
loop_
_entity.id
_entity.type
_entity.pdbx_description
1 polymer ?
#
loop_
_entity_poly.entity_id
_entity_poly.type
_entity_poly.pdbx_seq_one_letter_code
_entity_poly.pdbx_strand_id
1 'polypeptide(L)'
;MSSQNLLTFRLGLRTKPYSWSVCPAGYFLNGLYRTAGQNLHNIEVGKCCKPVNHPERYEQCYDENIKYKFDKEGWSTCSKAGFYVVGVYRAFDWLHNIDKLKCCNMSTAVTVKPDFCQNSDWWESFDREGWSTCLNNKLFITGFYRSKFGTLNKDEISRLREAKCCSSNSLYRNQKSECKNANWWTSLNRNDRLVSNGGGVCAYINSNIYCRRIEEFESSSIESLWLSVRPKKLPRSVSVILLAVVYHSTASRQTENVELYSHIQTNVDSFLYSHPEALVLITGDFNFRSTGLDANHLKRIAGLTQIVKVATRADVTLDWCLTNSKVDNIYESIQLPPIGTSDHYTILMKAQPPPSKPDNSHIWKRDLRDSRIRPFGRYITTFDWSPILDIHDWDTKYEKFNDTMTVMIEKFFPLERIKVRKCDKPWMTSSIKSAIGRRQKALHESGKNSDIYKYWRNR
;
A
#
# COMPACT_ATOMS: atom_id res chain seq x y z
N MET A 1 15.96 13.14 15.05
CA MET A 1 15.03 12.16 15.65
C MET A 1 14.16 11.61 14.54
N SER A 2 14.43 10.38 14.10
CA SER A 2 13.94 9.81 12.84
C SER A 2 12.75 8.89 13.07
N SER A 3 11.60 9.26 12.50
CA SER A 3 10.40 8.45 12.35
C SER A 3 10.71 7.08 11.70
N GLN A 4 10.71 6.01 12.49
CA GLN A 4 10.74 4.62 11.99
C GLN A 4 9.31 4.18 11.67
N ASN A 5 8.84 4.52 10.47
CA ASN A 5 7.62 3.92 9.91
C ASN A 5 8.01 2.62 9.19
N LEU A 6 7.90 1.50 9.88
CA LEU A 6 8.01 0.15 9.30
C LEU A 6 6.78 -0.65 9.75
N LEU A 7 6.20 -1.39 8.79
CA LEU A 7 4.89 -2.01 8.87
C LEU A 7 4.67 -2.76 10.19
N THR A 8 3.67 -2.31 10.94
CA THR A 8 3.15 -3.06 12.09
C THR A 8 2.09 -4.03 11.58
N PHE A 9 2.41 -5.31 11.54
CA PHE A 9 1.39 -6.35 11.40
C PHE A 9 0.80 -6.61 12.77
N ARG A 10 -0.47 -6.24 12.97
CA ARG A 10 -1.25 -6.64 14.15
C ARG A 10 -2.17 -7.78 13.72
N LEU A 11 -1.77 -9.01 14.02
CA LEU A 11 -2.67 -10.16 13.98
C LEU A 11 -3.49 -10.13 15.28
N GLY A 12 -4.69 -9.59 15.18
CA GLY A 12 -5.71 -9.61 16.22
C GLY A 12 -7.02 -10.11 15.62
N LEU A 13 -7.41 -11.33 15.97
CA LEU A 13 -8.76 -11.82 15.78
C LEU A 13 -9.69 -11.14 16.79
N ARG A 14 -10.35 -10.06 16.36
CA ARG A 14 -11.75 -9.76 16.69
C ARG A 14 -12.32 -8.76 15.68
N THR A 15 -13.43 -9.21 15.08
CA THR A 15 -14.51 -8.51 14.35
C THR A 15 -14.38 -6.98 14.26
N LYS A 16 -14.59 -6.37 13.08
CA LYS A 16 -15.91 -6.26 12.44
C LYS A 16 -15.81 -6.14 10.91
N PRO A 17 -16.63 -6.87 10.11
CA PRO A 17 -16.89 -6.55 8.69
C PRO A 17 -17.62 -5.22 8.49
N TYR A 18 -17.63 -4.40 9.52
CA TYR A 18 -18.42 -3.24 9.63
C TYR A 18 -17.60 -2.12 10.25
N SER A 19 -17.27 -1.13 9.43
CA SER A 19 -16.44 -0.02 9.90
C SER A 19 -17.13 1.32 9.67
N TRP A 20 -16.87 2.22 10.60
CA TRP A 20 -17.31 3.59 10.51
C TRP A 20 -16.31 4.39 9.67
N SER A 21 -16.78 4.94 8.56
CA SER A 21 -16.11 6.01 7.84
C SER A 21 -16.57 7.34 8.43
N VAL A 22 -15.72 8.01 9.23
CA VAL A 22 -16.10 9.19 10.03
C VAL A 22 -15.23 10.40 9.74
N CYS A 23 -15.80 11.58 9.95
CA CYS A 23 -15.10 12.85 9.99
C CYS A 23 -14.23 12.96 11.25
N PRO A 24 -13.14 13.77 11.20
CA PRO A 24 -12.38 14.14 12.39
C PRO A 24 -13.27 14.74 13.46
N ALA A 25 -12.92 14.58 14.74
CA ALA A 25 -13.72 15.07 15.85
C ALA A 25 -14.07 16.57 15.70
N GLY A 26 -15.36 16.90 15.87
CA GLY A 26 -15.89 18.25 15.67
C GLY A 26 -16.15 18.65 14.21
N TYR A 27 -15.86 17.81 13.22
CA TYR A 27 -16.19 18.07 11.82
C TYR A 27 -17.41 17.30 11.35
N PHE A 28 -18.19 17.94 10.49
CA PHE A 28 -19.46 17.42 9.99
C PHE A 28 -19.39 17.23 8.48
N LEU A 29 -20.06 16.20 7.97
CA LEU A 29 -19.95 15.84 6.56
C LEU A 29 -20.58 16.92 5.69
N ASN A 30 -19.89 17.34 4.64
CA ASN A 30 -20.32 18.31 3.64
C ASN A 30 -20.44 17.68 2.25
N GLY A 31 -19.71 16.60 1.99
CA GLY A 31 -19.72 15.95 0.69
C GLY A 31 -18.89 14.68 0.67
N LEU A 32 -18.94 14.00 -0.46
CA LEU A 32 -18.27 12.74 -0.73
C LEU A 32 -17.44 12.86 -2.01
N TYR A 33 -16.26 12.26 -2.01
CA TYR A 33 -15.50 11.99 -3.22
C TYR A 33 -15.59 10.51 -3.55
N ARG A 34 -15.76 10.20 -4.82
CA ARG A 34 -15.71 8.84 -5.32
C ARG A 34 -14.71 8.67 -6.47
N THR A 35 -14.08 7.50 -6.53
CA THR A 35 -13.25 7.04 -7.64
C THR A 35 -14.07 6.29 -8.70
N ALA A 36 -13.43 5.89 -9.81
CA ALA A 36 -14.03 4.99 -10.79
C ALA A 36 -14.41 3.63 -10.17
N GLY A 37 -15.56 3.06 -10.58
CA GLY A 37 -16.11 1.81 -10.05
C GLY A 37 -17.61 1.91 -9.75
N GLN A 38 -18.25 0.90 -9.19
CA GLN A 38 -19.68 0.99 -8.81
C GLN A 38 -19.98 0.43 -7.41
N ASN A 39 -18.93 0.11 -6.65
CA ASN A 39 -19.04 -0.47 -5.33
C ASN A 39 -18.86 0.57 -4.22
N LEU A 40 -19.30 0.23 -3.00
CA LEU A 40 -19.31 1.11 -1.85
C LEU A 40 -17.90 1.58 -1.43
N HIS A 41 -16.88 0.74 -1.60
CA HIS A 41 -15.49 1.13 -1.34
C HIS A 41 -15.02 2.29 -2.21
N ASN A 42 -15.60 2.51 -3.40
CA ASN A 42 -15.23 3.62 -4.28
C ASN A 42 -15.63 4.99 -3.71
N ILE A 43 -16.39 5.06 -2.61
CA ILE A 43 -16.57 6.28 -1.82
C ILE A 43 -15.37 6.43 -0.87
N GLU A 44 -14.34 7.15 -1.28
CA GLU A 44 -13.03 7.09 -0.62
C GLU A 44 -12.74 8.25 0.33
N VAL A 45 -13.43 9.39 0.18
CA VAL A 45 -13.14 10.58 0.98
C VAL A 45 -14.43 11.27 1.41
N GLY A 46 -14.53 11.58 2.70
CA GLY A 46 -15.53 12.50 3.21
C GLY A 46 -14.98 13.93 3.26
N LYS A 47 -15.63 14.88 2.59
CA LYS A 47 -15.34 16.31 2.82
C LYS A 47 -16.01 16.70 4.12
N CYS A 48 -15.22 17.00 5.14
CA CYS A 48 -15.69 17.28 6.49
C CYS A 48 -15.40 18.73 6.83
N CYS A 49 -16.42 19.50 7.19
CA CYS A 49 -16.31 20.92 7.49
C CYS A 49 -16.78 21.21 8.91
N LYS A 50 -16.27 22.28 9.52
CA LYS A 50 -16.80 22.82 10.78
C LYS A 50 -16.75 24.34 10.79
N PRO A 51 -17.62 25.00 11.56
CA PRO A 51 -17.46 26.43 11.88
C PRO A 51 -16.11 26.66 12.57
N VAL A 52 -15.40 27.73 12.22
CA VAL A 52 -14.02 27.98 12.70
C VAL A 52 -13.91 27.97 14.23
N ASN A 53 -14.90 28.50 14.95
CA ASN A 53 -14.86 28.55 16.42
C ASN A 53 -15.53 27.33 17.09
N HIS A 54 -16.00 26.35 16.32
CA HIS A 54 -16.54 25.11 16.90
C HIS A 54 -15.38 24.23 17.41
N PRO A 55 -15.45 23.67 18.62
CA PRO A 55 -14.37 22.88 19.20
C PRO A 55 -14.12 21.59 18.40
N GLU A 56 -12.91 21.01 18.52
CA GLU A 56 -12.59 19.70 17.90
C GLU A 56 -13.22 18.50 18.65
N ARG A 57 -14.50 18.62 19.02
CA ARG A 57 -15.30 17.56 19.64
C ARG A 57 -16.75 17.68 19.22
N TYR A 58 -17.45 16.54 19.23
CA TYR A 58 -18.91 16.52 19.16
C TYR A 58 -19.48 16.66 20.57
N GLU A 59 -20.70 17.15 20.69
CA GLU A 59 -21.37 17.20 21.99
C GLU A 59 -22.14 15.90 22.26
N GLN A 60 -23.28 15.69 21.60
CA GLN A 60 -24.07 14.46 21.64
C GLN A 60 -24.02 13.76 20.28
N CYS A 61 -23.95 12.43 20.32
CA CYS A 61 -23.99 11.59 19.13
C CYS A 61 -24.92 10.39 19.35
N TYR A 62 -25.46 9.88 18.25
CA TYR A 62 -26.15 8.59 18.22
C TYR A 62 -25.98 7.94 16.85
N ASP A 63 -26.19 6.62 16.79
CA ASP A 63 -26.13 5.86 15.55
C ASP A 63 -27.55 5.64 15.03
N GLU A 64 -27.89 6.28 13.92
CA GLU A 64 -29.17 6.10 13.22
C GLU A 64 -29.14 4.80 12.43
N ASN A 65 -30.08 3.89 12.69
CA ASN A 65 -30.21 2.64 11.93
C ASN A 65 -31.03 2.88 10.67
N ILE A 66 -30.39 2.76 9.50
CA ILE A 66 -31.02 3.03 8.21
C ILE A 66 -31.11 1.79 7.32
N LYS A 67 -30.47 0.66 7.69
CA LYS A 67 -30.39 -0.59 6.91
C LYS A 67 -31.61 -0.86 6.01
N TYR A 68 -32.75 -1.19 6.61
CA TYR A 68 -33.94 -1.56 5.84
C TYR A 68 -34.59 -0.40 5.07
N LYS A 69 -34.38 0.85 5.50
CA LYS A 69 -34.93 2.05 4.84
C LYS A 69 -34.07 2.47 3.65
N PHE A 70 -32.76 2.27 3.75
CA PHE A 70 -31.78 2.61 2.74
C PHE A 70 -31.64 1.53 1.67
N ASP A 71 -32.19 0.33 1.86
CA ASP A 71 -32.28 -0.67 0.78
C ASP A 71 -33.30 -0.26 -0.31
N LYS A 72 -34.25 0.59 0.06
CA LYS A 72 -35.36 1.06 -0.80
C LYS A 72 -35.10 2.49 -1.29
N GLU A 73 -35.87 2.90 -2.29
CA GLU A 73 -35.89 4.30 -2.69
C GLU A 73 -36.38 5.17 -1.52
N GLY A 74 -35.72 6.30 -1.32
CA GLY A 74 -36.17 7.32 -0.40
C GLY A 74 -35.06 7.97 0.40
N TRP A 75 -35.50 8.77 1.37
CA TRP A 75 -34.64 9.50 2.27
C TRP A 75 -34.26 8.67 3.49
N SER A 76 -32.97 8.67 3.83
CA SER A 76 -32.44 8.21 5.11
C SER A 76 -31.67 9.35 5.78
N THR A 77 -32.21 9.86 6.88
CA THR A 77 -31.74 11.07 7.58
C THR A 77 -31.56 10.84 9.07
N CYS A 78 -30.73 11.65 9.71
CA CYS A 78 -30.74 11.77 11.17
C CYS A 78 -32.15 12.17 11.66
N SER A 79 -32.79 11.32 12.45
CA SER A 79 -34.12 11.51 13.02
C SER A 79 -34.23 12.70 13.97
N LYS A 80 -33.17 13.06 14.70
CA LYS A 80 -33.18 14.16 15.67
C LYS A 80 -32.83 15.49 15.00
N ALA A 81 -33.64 16.52 15.26
CA ALA A 81 -33.35 17.88 14.79
C ALA A 81 -32.03 18.40 15.39
N GLY A 82 -31.26 19.14 14.58
CA GLY A 82 -29.96 19.68 14.99
C GLY A 82 -28.81 18.67 15.00
N PHE A 83 -29.03 17.45 14.50
CA PHE A 83 -27.99 16.44 14.29
C PHE A 83 -27.62 16.35 12.81
N TYR A 84 -26.33 16.19 12.57
CA TYR A 84 -25.73 16.12 11.24
C TYR A 84 -24.96 14.82 11.12
N VAL A 85 -24.88 14.30 9.89
CA VAL A 85 -24.09 13.13 9.57
C VAL A 85 -22.61 13.47 9.73
N VAL A 86 -21.91 12.71 10.55
CA VAL A 86 -20.45 12.77 10.70
C VAL A 86 -19.77 11.52 10.18
N GLY A 87 -20.54 10.50 9.80
CA GLY A 87 -20.00 9.28 9.21
C GLY A 87 -21.04 8.27 8.80
N VAL A 88 -20.60 7.28 8.05
CA VAL A 88 -21.41 6.17 7.53
C VAL A 88 -20.81 4.84 7.98
N TYR A 89 -21.67 3.90 8.35
CA TYR A 89 -21.27 2.54 8.71
C TYR A 89 -21.44 1.63 7.50
N ARG A 90 -20.34 1.06 7.03
CA ARG A 90 -20.30 0.20 5.84
C ARG A 90 -20.21 -1.25 6.26
N ALA A 91 -21.20 -2.04 5.87
CA ALA A 91 -21.34 -3.43 6.26
C ALA A 91 -20.77 -4.44 5.26
N PHE A 92 -20.70 -4.04 4.00
CA PHE A 92 -20.16 -4.78 2.87
C PHE A 92 -19.98 -3.78 1.71
N ASP A 93 -19.94 -4.24 0.46
CA ASP A 93 -19.45 -3.45 -0.67
C ASP A 93 -20.51 -2.98 -1.68
N TRP A 94 -21.81 -3.22 -1.44
CA TRP A 94 -22.89 -2.63 -2.25
C TRP A 94 -23.52 -1.43 -1.52
N LEU A 95 -24.23 -0.56 -2.26
CA LEU A 95 -24.75 0.68 -1.69
C LEU A 95 -25.71 0.44 -0.50
N HIS A 96 -26.54 -0.60 -0.55
CA HIS A 96 -27.49 -0.97 0.50
C HIS A 96 -26.78 -1.34 1.82
N ASN A 97 -25.48 -1.64 1.77
CA ASN A 97 -24.68 -1.94 2.94
C ASN A 97 -24.24 -0.70 3.74
N ILE A 98 -24.76 0.49 3.42
CA ILE A 98 -24.74 1.60 4.38
C ILE A 98 -25.87 1.38 5.40
N ASP A 99 -25.57 0.62 6.46
CA ASP A 99 -26.59 0.21 7.43
C ASP A 99 -26.90 1.30 8.47
N LYS A 100 -25.95 2.21 8.74
CA LYS A 100 -26.10 3.24 9.79
C LYS A 100 -25.46 4.58 9.43
N LEU A 101 -26.04 5.65 9.97
CA LEU A 101 -25.44 6.99 9.96
C LEU A 101 -25.01 7.37 11.38
N LYS A 102 -23.81 7.92 11.53
CA LYS A 102 -23.40 8.51 12.80
C LYS A 102 -23.86 9.95 12.79
N CYS A 103 -24.77 10.27 13.69
CA CYS A 103 -25.43 11.56 13.79
C CYS A 103 -24.94 12.28 15.04
N CYS A 104 -24.36 13.47 14.89
CA CYS A 104 -23.87 14.26 16.02
C CYS A 104 -24.37 15.71 15.93
N ASN A 105 -24.52 16.38 17.07
CA ASN A 105 -24.87 17.79 17.12
C ASN A 105 -23.66 18.69 17.41
N MET A 106 -23.81 19.98 17.10
CA MET A 106 -22.80 21.01 17.32
C MET A 106 -22.87 21.66 18.72
N SER A 107 -24.01 21.57 19.40
CA SER A 107 -24.26 22.18 20.71
C SER A 107 -25.46 21.53 21.39
N THR A 108 -25.39 21.37 22.72
CA THR A 108 -26.50 20.94 23.59
C THR A 108 -27.37 22.09 24.07
N ALA A 109 -26.89 23.34 23.96
CA ALA A 109 -27.58 24.51 24.51
C ALA A 109 -28.84 24.91 23.73
N VAL A 110 -29.12 24.24 22.60
CA VAL A 110 -30.10 24.71 21.62
C VAL A 110 -30.70 23.52 20.85
N THR A 111 -31.96 23.16 21.12
CA THR A 111 -32.79 22.24 20.29
C THR A 111 -33.34 22.94 19.04
N VAL A 112 -32.52 23.76 18.38
CA VAL A 112 -32.98 24.55 17.22
C VAL A 112 -32.77 23.73 15.95
N LYS A 113 -33.89 23.43 15.32
CA LYS A 113 -33.98 22.95 13.94
C LYS A 113 -33.12 23.87 13.06
N PRO A 114 -32.30 23.34 12.14
CA PRO A 114 -31.53 24.18 11.22
C PRO A 114 -32.46 25.12 10.46
N ASP A 115 -32.15 26.41 10.48
CA ASP A 115 -33.00 27.46 9.89
C ASP A 115 -33.07 27.38 8.37
N PHE A 116 -32.05 26.80 7.74
CA PHE A 116 -32.02 26.57 6.30
C PHE A 116 -31.59 25.15 5.97
N CYS A 117 -32.36 24.49 5.12
CA CYS A 117 -32.03 23.20 4.54
C CYS A 117 -32.37 23.20 3.05
N GLN A 118 -31.53 22.56 2.26
CA GLN A 118 -31.77 22.30 0.85
C GLN A 118 -31.21 20.94 0.45
N ASN A 119 -31.76 20.36 -0.60
CA ASN A 119 -31.18 19.17 -1.20
C ASN A 119 -30.09 19.59 -2.19
N SER A 120 -28.99 18.86 -2.20
CA SER A 120 -27.95 19.00 -3.22
C SER A 120 -28.10 17.86 -4.21
N ASP A 121 -28.26 18.23 -5.47
CA ASP A 121 -28.42 17.32 -6.60
C ASP A 121 -27.08 16.66 -6.93
N TRP A 122 -27.02 15.33 -6.78
CA TRP A 122 -25.86 14.51 -7.10
C TRP A 122 -26.10 13.57 -8.29
N TRP A 123 -27.18 13.75 -9.05
CA TRP A 123 -27.59 12.84 -10.12
C TRP A 123 -26.49 12.64 -11.17
N GLU A 124 -25.83 13.71 -11.62
CA GLU A 124 -24.70 13.59 -12.54
C GLU A 124 -23.35 13.45 -11.84
N SER A 125 -23.18 14.13 -10.71
CA SER A 125 -21.86 14.23 -10.06
C SER A 125 -21.41 12.92 -9.41
N PHE A 126 -22.35 12.07 -8.99
CA PHE A 126 -22.05 10.78 -8.35
C PHE A 126 -22.01 9.59 -9.32
N ASP A 127 -22.33 9.81 -10.59
CA ASP A 127 -22.21 8.81 -11.67
C ASP A 127 -20.79 8.71 -12.24
N ARG A 128 -19.94 9.70 -11.95
CA ARG A 128 -18.56 9.77 -12.40
C ARG A 128 -17.59 9.99 -11.24
N GLU A 129 -16.32 9.74 -11.50
CA GLU A 129 -15.26 10.08 -10.55
C GLU A 129 -15.28 11.59 -10.26
N GLY A 130 -15.17 11.94 -8.97
CA GLY A 130 -15.20 13.34 -8.56
C GLY A 130 -15.88 13.58 -7.23
N TRP A 131 -16.10 14.87 -6.97
CA TRP A 131 -16.75 15.38 -5.77
C TRP A 131 -18.24 15.60 -5.98
N SER A 132 -19.02 15.20 -4.99
CA SER A 132 -20.41 15.59 -4.80
C SER A 132 -20.54 16.22 -3.42
N THR A 133 -20.87 17.51 -3.37
CA THR A 133 -20.86 18.28 -2.13
C THR A 133 -22.17 19.02 -1.94
N CYS A 134 -22.41 19.51 -0.72
CA CYS A 134 -23.37 20.57 -0.51
C CYS A 134 -22.95 21.84 -1.28
N LEU A 135 -23.91 22.74 -1.51
CA LEU A 135 -23.71 23.98 -2.28
C LEU A 135 -22.53 24.85 -1.80
N ASN A 136 -22.25 24.83 -0.50
CA ASN A 136 -21.10 25.54 0.08
C ASN A 136 -20.63 24.86 1.37
N ASN A 137 -19.47 25.30 1.89
CA ASN A 137 -18.82 24.72 3.06
C ASN A 137 -19.52 25.02 4.40
N LYS A 138 -20.59 25.84 4.42
CA LYS A 138 -21.38 26.17 5.63
C LYS A 138 -22.63 25.31 5.78
N LEU A 139 -22.86 24.39 4.84
CA LEU A 139 -23.94 23.42 4.91
C LEU A 139 -23.37 22.04 5.24
N PHE A 140 -24.14 21.26 5.98
CA PHE A 140 -23.73 19.97 6.49
C PHE A 140 -24.82 18.95 6.21
N ILE A 141 -24.41 17.76 5.80
CA ILE A 141 -25.30 16.68 5.41
C ILE A 141 -26.06 16.18 6.65
N THR A 142 -27.38 16.10 6.55
CA THR A 142 -28.26 15.49 7.55
C THR A 142 -28.84 14.15 7.09
N GLY A 143 -28.62 13.79 5.83
CA GLY A 143 -29.03 12.50 5.28
C GLY A 143 -28.86 12.43 3.77
N PHE A 144 -29.21 11.28 3.23
CA PHE A 144 -29.02 10.93 1.83
C PHE A 144 -30.31 10.42 1.19
N TYR A 145 -30.47 10.67 -0.11
CA TYR A 145 -31.50 10.09 -0.94
C TYR A 145 -30.91 9.03 -1.85
N ARG A 146 -31.62 7.91 -1.94
CA ARG A 146 -31.30 6.80 -2.84
C ARG A 146 -32.44 6.59 -3.82
N SER A 147 -32.12 6.41 -5.11
CA SER A 147 -33.11 6.14 -6.17
C SER A 147 -33.58 4.68 -6.21
N LYS A 148 -34.66 4.40 -6.95
CA LYS A 148 -35.14 3.02 -7.25
C LYS A 148 -34.08 2.15 -7.93
N PHE A 149 -34.39 0.85 -7.98
CA PHE A 149 -33.67 -0.04 -8.86
C PHE A 149 -33.84 0.33 -10.33
N GLY A 150 -32.71 0.47 -11.05
CA GLY A 150 -32.71 0.57 -12.51
C GLY A 150 -33.02 -0.79 -13.16
N THR A 151 -33.18 -0.80 -14.48
CA THR A 151 -33.59 -1.97 -15.30
C THR A 151 -32.73 -3.22 -15.13
N LEU A 152 -31.49 -3.08 -14.63
CA LEU A 152 -30.53 -4.18 -14.46
C LEU A 152 -30.45 -4.74 -13.02
N ASN A 153 -31.28 -4.27 -12.08
CA ASN A 153 -31.28 -4.72 -10.67
C ASN A 153 -29.93 -4.60 -9.91
N LYS A 154 -28.96 -3.81 -10.39
CA LYS A 154 -27.64 -3.66 -9.76
C LYS A 154 -27.61 -2.58 -8.67
N ASP A 155 -27.12 -2.93 -7.47
CA ASP A 155 -27.08 -2.04 -6.30
C ASP A 155 -25.85 -1.12 -6.22
N GLU A 156 -25.67 -0.34 -7.28
CA GLU A 156 -24.47 0.48 -7.48
C GLU A 156 -24.49 1.79 -6.68
N ILE A 157 -23.31 2.31 -6.34
CA ILE A 157 -23.17 3.57 -5.60
C ILE A 157 -23.70 4.80 -6.35
N SER A 158 -23.76 4.73 -7.68
CA SER A 158 -24.38 5.74 -8.55
C SER A 158 -25.79 6.14 -8.11
N ARG A 159 -26.51 5.26 -7.41
CA ARG A 159 -27.86 5.51 -6.90
C ARG A 159 -27.94 6.45 -5.70
N LEU A 160 -26.82 6.89 -5.15
CA LEU A 160 -26.79 7.96 -4.15
C LEU A 160 -27.00 9.31 -4.86
N ARG A 161 -28.25 9.70 -5.02
CA ARG A 161 -28.63 10.79 -5.95
C ARG A 161 -28.72 12.17 -5.32
N GLU A 162 -28.96 12.27 -4.02
CA GLU A 162 -29.02 13.58 -3.35
C GLU A 162 -28.51 13.51 -1.91
N ALA A 163 -28.05 14.66 -1.42
CA ALA A 163 -27.78 14.86 0.00
C ALA A 163 -28.66 16.00 0.54
N LYS A 164 -29.27 15.77 1.71
CA LYS A 164 -29.97 16.84 2.44
C LYS A 164 -28.95 17.64 3.23
N CYS A 165 -28.78 18.89 2.86
CA CYS A 165 -27.75 19.79 3.39
C CYS A 165 -28.39 20.93 4.18
N CYS A 166 -28.04 21.05 5.46
CA CYS A 166 -28.61 22.04 6.36
C CYS A 166 -27.53 22.96 6.94
N SER A 167 -27.89 24.21 7.23
CA SER A 167 -27.01 25.16 7.91
C SER A 167 -26.71 24.70 9.35
N SER A 168 -25.63 25.20 9.93
CA SER A 168 -25.43 25.14 11.37
C SER A 168 -26.54 25.88 12.13
N ASN A 169 -26.61 25.64 13.44
CA ASN A 169 -27.50 26.37 14.34
C ASN A 169 -27.14 27.87 14.41
N SER A 170 -28.01 28.67 15.06
CA SER A 170 -27.85 30.11 15.20
C SER A 170 -26.52 30.54 15.83
N LEU A 171 -25.91 29.72 16.69
CA LEU A 171 -24.62 30.02 17.33
C LEU A 171 -23.46 30.10 16.33
N TYR A 172 -23.51 29.29 15.27
CA TYR A 172 -22.40 29.14 14.33
C TYR A 172 -22.71 29.58 12.90
N ARG A 173 -23.96 29.97 12.59
CA ARG A 173 -24.41 30.29 11.22
C ARG A 173 -23.54 31.33 10.50
N ASN A 174 -23.22 32.41 11.20
CA ASN A 174 -22.54 33.55 10.59
C ASN A 174 -21.03 33.33 10.45
N GLN A 175 -20.51 32.23 11.01
CA GLN A 175 -19.09 31.93 10.97
C GLN A 175 -18.67 31.41 9.60
N LYS A 176 -17.38 31.58 9.28
CA LYS A 176 -16.75 30.85 8.17
C LYS A 176 -16.59 29.38 8.59
N SER A 177 -16.50 28.50 7.59
CA SER A 177 -16.17 27.09 7.82
C SER A 177 -14.75 26.80 7.36
N GLU A 178 -14.08 25.94 8.11
CA GLU A 178 -12.87 25.26 7.66
C GLU A 178 -13.20 23.81 7.33
N CYS A 179 -12.50 23.25 6.33
CA CYS A 179 -12.76 21.90 5.85
C CYS A 179 -11.48 21.07 5.80
N LYS A 180 -11.64 19.77 6.07
CA LYS A 180 -10.63 18.73 5.97
C LYS A 180 -11.20 17.57 5.15
N ASN A 181 -10.34 16.91 4.41
CA ASN A 181 -10.70 15.70 3.69
C ASN A 181 -10.41 14.50 4.59
N ALA A 182 -11.46 13.86 5.09
CA ALA A 182 -11.36 12.65 5.88
C ALA A 182 -11.08 11.47 4.97
N ASN A 183 -9.93 10.83 5.19
CA ASN A 183 -9.58 9.63 4.46
C ASN A 183 -10.47 8.47 4.94
N TRP A 184 -11.39 8.04 4.08
CA TRP A 184 -12.27 6.89 4.34
C TRP A 184 -11.71 5.60 3.73
N TRP A 185 -10.45 5.63 3.29
CA TRP A 185 -9.60 4.47 3.07
C TRP A 185 -9.23 3.83 4.42
N THR A 186 -10.20 3.25 5.11
CA THR A 186 -9.96 2.33 6.22
C THR A 186 -10.39 0.95 5.76
N SER A 187 -9.55 0.29 4.96
CA SER A 187 -9.83 -1.04 4.48
C SER A 187 -9.41 -2.07 5.53
N LEU A 188 -10.35 -2.41 6.42
CA LEU A 188 -10.36 -3.78 6.91
C LEU A 188 -10.73 -4.64 5.71
N ASN A 189 -9.74 -5.23 5.06
CA ASN A 189 -9.96 -6.14 3.95
C ASN A 189 -10.32 -7.49 4.57
N ARG A 190 -11.47 -8.05 4.21
CA ARG A 190 -11.94 -9.35 4.70
C ARG A 190 -12.22 -10.28 3.53
N ASN A 191 -11.75 -11.51 3.67
CA ASN A 191 -12.24 -12.63 2.88
C ASN A 191 -12.98 -13.57 3.85
N ASP A 192 -14.31 -13.45 3.88
CA ASP A 192 -15.18 -14.18 4.80
C ASP A 192 -15.63 -15.50 4.18
N ARG A 193 -15.70 -16.56 4.98
CA ARG A 193 -16.22 -17.86 4.51
C ARG A 193 -17.71 -17.74 4.17
N LEU A 194 -18.09 -18.14 2.97
CA LEU A 194 -19.47 -17.97 2.48
C LEU A 194 -20.51 -18.93 3.10
N VAL A 195 -20.06 -20.07 3.65
CA VAL A 195 -20.94 -21.22 3.94
C VAL A 195 -21.17 -21.46 5.45
N SER A 196 -20.33 -20.93 6.34
CA SER A 196 -20.47 -21.18 7.79
C SER A 196 -20.64 -19.91 8.62
N ASN A 197 -21.27 -20.03 9.79
CA ASN A 197 -21.37 -18.97 10.80
C ASN A 197 -20.00 -18.71 11.45
N GLY A 198 -19.12 -18.00 10.75
CA GLY A 198 -17.78 -17.62 11.19
C GLY A 198 -16.66 -18.22 10.35
N GLY A 199 -15.45 -17.70 10.52
CA GLY A 199 -14.26 -18.01 9.72
C GLY A 199 -13.86 -16.87 8.79
N GLY A 200 -12.81 -17.09 8.01
CA GLY A 200 -12.24 -16.09 7.10
C GLY A 200 -11.06 -15.32 7.66
N VAL A 201 -10.36 -14.64 6.77
CA VAL A 201 -9.13 -13.90 7.05
C VAL A 201 -9.34 -12.40 6.88
N CYS A 202 -8.56 -11.60 7.61
CA CYS A 202 -8.61 -10.15 7.47
C CYS A 202 -7.26 -9.48 7.63
N ALA A 203 -7.11 -8.32 7.00
CA ALA A 203 -5.95 -7.46 7.13
C ALA A 203 -6.37 -6.03 7.48
N TYR A 204 -5.74 -5.48 8.53
CA TYR A 204 -5.91 -4.09 8.94
C TYR A 204 -4.73 -3.26 8.48
N ILE A 205 -4.97 -2.32 7.56
CA ILE A 205 -3.93 -1.46 6.99
C ILE A 205 -4.11 -0.01 7.46
N ASN A 206 -3.02 0.63 7.86
CA ASN A 206 -3.01 2.04 8.21
C ASN A 206 -3.44 2.89 7.00
N SER A 207 -4.38 3.81 7.19
CA SER A 207 -4.95 4.65 6.12
C SER A 207 -3.92 5.52 5.37
N ASN A 208 -2.71 5.70 5.92
CA ASN A 208 -1.62 6.42 5.25
C ASN A 208 -0.82 5.57 4.26
N ILE A 209 -1.11 4.28 4.14
CA ILE A 209 -0.41 3.32 3.27
C ILE A 209 -1.34 2.96 2.11
N TYR A 210 -0.86 3.15 0.88
CA TYR A 210 -1.60 2.71 -0.30
C TYR A 210 -1.66 1.17 -0.34
N CYS A 211 -2.85 0.61 -0.55
CA CYS A 211 -3.09 -0.83 -0.50
C CYS A 211 -4.23 -1.24 -1.42
N ARG A 212 -3.97 -2.10 -2.40
CA ARG A 212 -4.96 -2.64 -3.35
C ARG A 212 -5.18 -4.13 -3.09
N ARG A 213 -6.43 -4.58 -2.96
CA ARG A 213 -6.77 -6.02 -2.92
C ARG A 213 -6.61 -6.66 -4.30
N ILE A 214 -6.11 -7.89 -4.34
CA ILE A 214 -5.90 -8.67 -5.56
C ILE A 214 -6.86 -9.85 -5.49
N GLU A 215 -8.12 -9.62 -5.87
CA GLU A 215 -9.17 -10.64 -5.78
C GLU A 215 -8.91 -11.82 -6.72
N GLU A 216 -8.16 -11.59 -7.80
CA GLU A 216 -7.79 -12.63 -8.77
C GLU A 216 -6.85 -13.69 -8.17
N PHE A 217 -6.24 -13.42 -7.01
CA PHE A 217 -5.36 -14.34 -6.30
C PHE A 217 -6.11 -15.12 -5.20
N GLU A 218 -7.41 -14.90 -5.04
CA GLU A 218 -8.21 -15.56 -4.02
C GLU A 218 -8.95 -16.77 -4.62
N SER A 219 -9.05 -17.84 -3.83
CA SER A 219 -9.79 -19.05 -4.20
C SER A 219 -10.83 -19.34 -3.13
N SER A 220 -12.00 -19.85 -3.53
CA SER A 220 -13.03 -20.29 -2.58
C SER A 220 -12.61 -21.50 -1.74
N SER A 221 -11.64 -22.30 -2.22
CA SER A 221 -11.12 -23.46 -1.48
C SER A 221 -10.04 -23.10 -0.47
N ILE A 222 -9.45 -21.90 -0.56
CA ILE A 222 -8.29 -21.49 0.25
C ILE A 222 -8.62 -20.18 0.94
N GLU A 223 -8.70 -20.22 2.28
CA GLU A 223 -8.93 -19.05 3.12
C GLU A 223 -7.71 -18.13 3.10
N SER A 224 -7.65 -17.27 2.09
CA SER A 224 -6.55 -16.34 1.88
C SER A 224 -7.03 -14.97 1.40
N LEU A 225 -6.27 -13.93 1.72
CA LEU A 225 -6.50 -12.55 1.32
C LEU A 225 -5.19 -11.98 0.79
N TRP A 226 -5.21 -11.40 -0.41
CA TRP A 226 -4.01 -10.92 -1.09
C TRP A 226 -4.08 -9.42 -1.35
N LEU A 227 -3.01 -8.71 -1.01
CA LEU A 227 -2.91 -7.26 -1.04
C LEU A 227 -1.60 -6.81 -1.68
N SER A 228 -1.66 -5.88 -2.62
CA SER A 228 -0.52 -5.09 -3.10
C SER A 228 -0.39 -3.82 -2.26
N VAL A 229 0.69 -3.70 -1.49
CA VAL A 229 0.90 -2.65 -0.50
C VAL A 229 2.09 -1.78 -0.87
N ARG A 230 1.90 -0.46 -0.88
CA ARG A 230 2.94 0.53 -1.19
C ARG A 230 3.01 1.65 -0.14
N PRO A 231 3.87 1.50 0.88
CA PRO A 231 4.17 2.59 1.81
C PRO A 231 4.88 3.76 1.11
N LYS A 232 4.76 4.97 1.65
CA LYS A 232 5.43 6.18 1.11
C LYS A 232 6.96 6.04 1.04
N LYS A 233 7.56 5.26 1.94
CA LYS A 233 8.99 4.97 1.98
C LYS A 233 9.21 3.46 2.00
N LEU A 234 10.02 2.98 1.08
CA LEU A 234 10.51 1.59 1.03
C LEU A 234 12.03 1.60 0.83
N PRO A 235 12.73 0.53 1.25
CA PRO A 235 14.12 0.32 0.85
C PRO A 235 14.27 0.39 -0.68
N ARG A 236 15.40 0.90 -1.19
CA ARG A 236 15.62 1.05 -2.65
C ARG A 236 15.56 -0.25 -3.45
N SER A 237 15.77 -1.37 -2.79
CA SER A 237 15.69 -2.72 -3.37
C SER A 237 14.27 -3.27 -3.43
N VAL A 238 13.27 -2.55 -2.89
CA VAL A 238 11.88 -2.99 -2.80
C VAL A 238 10.98 -1.99 -3.51
N SER A 239 10.32 -2.42 -4.58
CA SER A 239 9.41 -1.58 -5.37
C SER A 239 8.00 -1.53 -4.81
N VAL A 240 7.51 -2.65 -4.28
CA VAL A 240 6.16 -2.86 -3.75
C VAL A 240 6.19 -4.06 -2.79
N ILE A 241 5.17 -4.22 -1.95
CA ILE A 241 5.01 -5.39 -1.07
C ILE A 241 3.79 -6.20 -1.52
N LEU A 242 3.97 -7.48 -1.78
CA LEU A 242 2.87 -8.45 -1.82
C LEU A 242 2.63 -8.95 -0.41
N LEU A 243 1.45 -8.68 0.12
CA LEU A 243 1.01 -9.14 1.43
C LEU A 243 -0.09 -10.18 1.25
N ALA A 244 0.05 -11.33 1.89
CA ALA A 244 -1.01 -12.33 1.98
C ALA A 244 -1.29 -12.70 3.42
N VAL A 245 -2.57 -12.86 3.75
CA VAL A 245 -3.03 -13.46 5.01
C VAL A 245 -3.67 -14.80 4.69
N VAL A 246 -3.20 -15.89 5.30
CA VAL A 246 -3.64 -17.26 5.03
C VAL A 246 -4.09 -17.92 6.32
N TYR A 247 -5.19 -18.63 6.27
CA TYR A 247 -5.62 -19.56 7.32
C TYR A 247 -5.70 -20.97 6.73
N HIS A 248 -4.96 -21.91 7.32
CA HIS A 248 -5.02 -23.32 6.96
C HIS A 248 -5.57 -24.11 8.14
N SER A 249 -6.69 -24.80 7.92
CA SER A 249 -7.43 -25.48 8.98
C SER A 249 -6.67 -26.67 9.55
N THR A 250 -6.85 -26.96 10.85
CA THR A 250 -6.36 -28.21 11.47
C THR A 250 -7.00 -29.47 10.88
N ALA A 251 -8.16 -29.33 10.23
CA ALA A 251 -8.84 -30.43 9.55
C ALA A 251 -8.24 -30.76 8.17
N SER A 252 -7.40 -29.87 7.62
CA SER A 252 -6.80 -30.05 6.30
C SER A 252 -5.86 -31.25 6.26
N ARG A 253 -5.82 -31.92 5.10
CA ARG A 253 -5.02 -33.13 4.84
C ARG A 253 -4.06 -32.88 3.67
N GLN A 254 -3.50 -33.97 3.15
CA GLN A 254 -2.46 -33.91 2.12
C GLN A 254 -2.94 -33.22 0.83
N THR A 255 -4.19 -33.42 0.43
CA THR A 255 -4.75 -32.80 -0.78
C THR A 255 -4.80 -31.28 -0.63
N GLU A 256 -5.35 -30.79 0.48
CA GLU A 256 -5.44 -29.35 0.76
C GLU A 256 -4.07 -28.72 0.96
N ASN A 257 -3.09 -29.47 1.47
CA ASN A 257 -1.69 -29.02 1.53
C ASN A 257 -1.13 -28.76 0.13
N VAL A 258 -1.36 -29.69 -0.81
CA VAL A 258 -0.92 -29.56 -2.21
C VAL A 258 -1.60 -28.39 -2.89
N GLU A 259 -2.90 -28.20 -2.67
CA GLU A 259 -3.64 -27.06 -3.18
C GLU A 259 -3.06 -25.74 -2.64
N LEU A 260 -2.80 -25.65 -1.34
CA LEU A 260 -2.20 -24.46 -0.73
C LEU A 260 -0.81 -24.15 -1.28
N TYR A 261 0.04 -25.17 -1.46
CA TYR A 261 1.36 -24.98 -2.07
C TYR A 261 1.28 -24.44 -3.49
N SER A 262 0.43 -25.06 -4.32
CA SER A 262 0.22 -24.64 -5.71
C SER A 262 -0.33 -23.22 -5.80
N HIS A 263 -1.27 -22.87 -4.91
CA HIS A 263 -1.86 -21.54 -4.83
C HIS A 263 -0.85 -20.46 -4.46
N ILE A 264 -0.05 -20.72 -3.42
CA ILE A 264 1.01 -19.79 -3.00
C ILE A 264 2.03 -19.62 -4.12
N GLN A 265 2.49 -20.72 -4.74
CA GLN A 265 3.47 -20.68 -5.81
C GLN A 265 2.96 -19.85 -7.00
N THR A 266 1.78 -20.19 -7.51
CA THR A 266 1.19 -19.53 -8.70
C THR A 266 1.02 -18.03 -8.48
N ASN A 267 0.50 -17.62 -7.31
CA ASN A 267 0.29 -16.21 -6.98
C ASN A 267 1.60 -15.45 -6.83
N VAL A 268 2.60 -16.05 -6.16
CA VAL A 268 3.91 -15.44 -5.97
C VAL A 268 4.63 -15.29 -7.32
N ASP A 269 4.64 -16.33 -8.16
CA ASP A 269 5.29 -16.31 -9.46
C ASP A 269 4.66 -15.27 -10.39
N SER A 270 3.31 -15.25 -10.46
CA SER A 270 2.55 -14.26 -11.24
C SER A 270 2.86 -12.82 -10.81
N PHE A 271 2.91 -12.58 -9.50
CA PHE A 271 3.20 -11.24 -8.98
C PHE A 271 4.65 -10.81 -9.22
N LEU A 272 5.60 -11.72 -9.00
CA LEU A 272 7.03 -11.46 -9.19
C LEU A 272 7.40 -11.29 -10.66
N TYR A 273 6.69 -11.95 -11.58
CA TYR A 273 6.83 -11.70 -13.01
C TYR A 273 6.57 -10.23 -13.37
N SER A 274 5.52 -9.65 -12.80
CA SER A 274 5.15 -8.25 -13.02
C SER A 274 5.95 -7.26 -12.15
N HIS A 275 6.42 -7.72 -10.99
CA HIS A 275 7.15 -6.92 -10.02
C HIS A 275 8.41 -7.65 -9.51
N PRO A 276 9.50 -7.73 -10.30
CA PRO A 276 10.70 -8.50 -9.95
C PRO A 276 11.40 -8.06 -8.65
N GLU A 277 11.17 -6.80 -8.27
CA GLU A 277 11.71 -6.19 -7.05
C GLU A 277 10.70 -6.14 -5.90
N ALA A 278 9.60 -6.88 -5.98
CA ALA A 278 8.66 -6.95 -4.88
C ALA A 278 9.23 -7.68 -3.66
N LEU A 279 8.79 -7.24 -2.50
CA LEU A 279 8.92 -7.93 -1.23
C LEU A 279 7.66 -8.79 -1.04
N VAL A 280 7.83 -10.09 -0.79
CA VAL A 280 6.72 -10.99 -0.48
C VAL A 280 6.63 -11.19 1.02
N LEU A 281 5.44 -11.03 1.59
CA LEU A 281 5.11 -11.31 3.00
C LEU A 281 3.82 -12.11 3.04
N ILE A 282 3.89 -13.39 3.39
CA ILE A 282 2.72 -14.26 3.57
C ILE A 282 2.66 -14.63 5.04
N THR A 283 1.53 -14.41 5.70
CA THR A 283 1.41 -14.67 7.14
C THR A 283 0.05 -15.23 7.51
N GLY A 284 -0.03 -15.82 8.70
CA GLY A 284 -1.26 -16.32 9.30
C GLY A 284 -1.04 -17.65 10.01
N ASP A 285 -2.14 -18.35 10.28
CA ASP A 285 -2.11 -19.62 11.00
C ASP A 285 -2.13 -20.78 10.01
N PHE A 286 -1.02 -21.50 9.92
CA PHE A 286 -0.83 -22.60 8.97
C PHE A 286 -1.14 -23.97 9.58
N ASN A 287 -1.30 -24.06 10.91
CA ASN A 287 -1.53 -25.32 11.62
C ASN A 287 -0.60 -26.47 11.17
N PHE A 288 0.65 -26.15 10.82
CA PHE A 288 1.54 -27.05 10.08
C PHE A 288 1.85 -28.36 10.82
N ARG A 289 1.81 -28.35 12.16
CA ARG A 289 2.05 -29.55 12.98
C ARG A 289 0.92 -30.57 12.85
N SER A 290 -0.33 -30.11 12.79
CA SER A 290 -1.48 -31.00 12.60
C SER A 290 -1.66 -31.44 11.16
N THR A 291 -1.26 -30.60 10.20
CA THR A 291 -1.48 -30.85 8.77
C THR A 291 -0.29 -31.49 8.06
N GLY A 292 0.91 -31.44 8.64
CA GLY A 292 2.14 -31.93 8.02
C GLY A 292 2.74 -30.97 6.97
N LEU A 293 2.37 -29.69 6.98
CA LEU A 293 2.99 -28.69 6.11
C LEU A 293 4.48 -28.50 6.44
N ASP A 294 5.29 -28.34 5.39
CA ASP A 294 6.74 -28.18 5.44
C ASP A 294 7.12 -26.84 4.81
N ALA A 295 7.62 -25.92 5.62
CA ALA A 295 8.12 -24.62 5.15
C ALA A 295 9.29 -24.78 4.16
N ASN A 296 10.09 -25.87 4.24
CA ASN A 296 11.17 -26.10 3.29
C ASN A 296 10.64 -26.43 1.89
N HIS A 297 9.43 -26.98 1.78
CA HIS A 297 8.77 -27.16 0.50
C HIS A 297 8.49 -25.81 -0.17
N LEU A 298 7.91 -24.85 0.56
CA LEU A 298 7.68 -23.48 0.08
C LEU A 298 8.98 -22.75 -0.26
N LYS A 299 10.07 -23.01 0.47
CA LYS A 299 11.40 -22.49 0.12
C LYS A 299 11.89 -23.00 -1.23
N ARG A 300 11.68 -24.29 -1.54
CA ARG A 300 12.08 -24.91 -2.81
C ARG A 300 11.25 -24.41 -3.98
N ILE A 301 9.92 -24.33 -3.83
CA ILE A 301 9.01 -24.02 -4.96
C ILE A 301 8.79 -22.52 -5.19
N ALA A 302 8.86 -21.69 -4.15
CA ALA A 302 8.53 -20.26 -4.22
C ALA A 302 9.63 -19.34 -3.66
N GLY A 303 10.77 -19.89 -3.23
CA GLY A 303 11.88 -19.09 -2.66
C GLY A 303 11.53 -18.42 -1.31
N LEU A 304 10.50 -18.92 -0.62
CA LEU A 304 10.00 -18.32 0.62
C LEU A 304 10.62 -18.97 1.86
N THR A 305 11.14 -18.15 2.77
CA THR A 305 11.73 -18.57 4.04
C THR A 305 10.84 -18.12 5.20
N GLN A 306 10.58 -19.03 6.13
CA GLN A 306 9.85 -18.78 7.37
C GLN A 306 10.74 -18.03 8.37
N ILE A 307 10.29 -16.87 8.86
CA ILE A 307 11.10 -15.97 9.69
C ILE A 307 10.61 -15.79 11.13
N VAL A 308 9.48 -16.39 11.52
CA VAL A 308 9.03 -16.39 12.93
C VAL A 308 9.86 -17.39 13.74
N LYS A 309 10.45 -16.92 14.84
CA LYS A 309 11.28 -17.73 15.75
C LYS A 309 10.74 -17.84 17.18
N VAL A 310 9.62 -17.17 17.47
CA VAL A 310 9.00 -17.13 18.79
C VAL A 310 7.80 -18.07 18.88
N ALA A 311 7.39 -18.43 20.09
CA ALA A 311 6.15 -19.18 20.31
C ALA A 311 4.95 -18.29 20.00
N THR A 312 3.90 -18.89 19.44
CA THR A 312 2.72 -18.16 18.93
C THR A 312 1.43 -18.69 19.54
N ARG A 313 1.46 -19.88 20.18
CA ARG A 313 0.40 -20.42 21.02
C ARG A 313 1.02 -21.33 22.08
N ALA A 314 0.77 -21.05 23.35
CA ALA A 314 1.48 -21.71 24.46
C ALA A 314 3.00 -21.75 24.19
N ASP A 315 3.64 -22.91 24.24
CA ASP A 315 5.08 -23.06 24.01
C ASP A 315 5.45 -23.44 22.56
N VAL A 316 4.52 -23.24 21.61
CA VAL A 316 4.65 -23.73 20.23
C VAL A 316 4.48 -22.61 19.21
N THR A 317 5.27 -22.63 18.14
CA THR A 317 5.05 -21.81 16.93
C THR A 317 4.08 -22.55 16.01
N LEU A 318 2.94 -21.94 15.68
CA LEU A 318 1.97 -22.41 14.69
C LEU A 318 1.79 -21.40 13.55
N ASP A 319 1.92 -20.12 13.88
CA ASP A 319 1.76 -19.01 12.95
C ASP A 319 3.04 -18.77 12.16
N TRP A 320 2.89 -18.64 10.84
CA TRP A 320 4.01 -18.38 9.94
C TRP A 320 4.04 -16.94 9.44
N CYS A 321 5.25 -16.49 9.13
CA CYS A 321 5.53 -15.31 8.33
C CYS A 321 6.62 -15.71 7.34
N LEU A 322 6.22 -15.95 6.09
CA LEU A 322 7.06 -16.36 4.99
C LEU A 322 7.46 -15.14 4.17
N THR A 323 8.72 -15.06 3.78
CA THR A 323 9.23 -13.97 2.96
C THR A 323 10.28 -14.43 1.97
N ASN A 324 10.51 -13.66 0.90
CA ASN A 324 11.62 -13.95 -0.01
C ASN A 324 12.97 -13.59 0.64
N SER A 325 14.03 -14.28 0.23
CA SER A 325 15.38 -14.23 0.83
C SER A 325 16.05 -12.85 0.89
N LYS A 326 15.45 -11.81 0.30
CA LYS A 326 15.93 -10.41 0.34
C LYS A 326 15.90 -9.80 1.75
N VAL A 327 15.39 -10.54 2.74
CA VAL A 327 14.94 -10.01 4.03
C VAL A 327 15.44 -10.80 5.23
N ASP A 328 16.12 -11.92 5.02
CA ASP A 328 16.71 -12.68 6.12
C ASP A 328 17.61 -11.75 6.95
N ASN A 329 17.31 -11.64 8.25
CA ASN A 329 17.95 -10.74 9.23
C ASN A 329 17.58 -9.25 9.15
N ILE A 330 16.59 -8.84 8.33
CA ILE A 330 16.04 -7.48 8.35
C ILE A 330 14.93 -7.35 9.39
N TYR A 331 14.15 -8.41 9.62
CA TYR A 331 13.09 -8.40 10.63
C TYR A 331 13.40 -9.35 11.78
N GLU A 332 13.04 -8.90 12.97
CA GLU A 332 13.01 -9.67 14.20
C GLU A 332 11.57 -9.97 14.57
N SER A 333 11.26 -11.24 14.86
CA SER A 333 9.96 -11.64 15.38
C SER A 333 9.94 -11.45 16.90
N ILE A 334 9.04 -10.61 17.38
CA ILE A 334 8.83 -10.35 18.80
C ILE A 334 7.45 -10.87 19.19
N GLN A 335 7.40 -11.70 20.24
CA GLN A 335 6.14 -12.15 20.83
C GLN A 335 5.53 -11.03 21.66
N LEU A 336 4.25 -10.78 21.47
CA LEU A 336 3.44 -9.86 22.25
C LEU A 336 2.31 -10.63 22.96
N PRO A 337 1.71 -10.05 24.02
CA PRO A 337 0.57 -10.65 24.68
C PRO A 337 -0.60 -10.93 23.70
N PRO A 338 -1.44 -11.94 23.98
CA PRO A 338 -2.63 -12.22 23.19
C PRO A 338 -3.56 -11.01 23.13
N ILE A 339 -4.27 -10.86 22.01
CA ILE A 339 -5.28 -9.80 21.87
C ILE A 339 -6.62 -10.30 22.41
N GLY A 340 -7.13 -9.62 23.44
CA GLY A 340 -8.45 -9.88 24.00
C GLY A 340 -8.56 -11.27 24.61
N THR A 341 -9.42 -12.10 24.02
CA THR A 341 -9.69 -13.48 24.49
C THR A 341 -9.04 -14.54 23.60
N SER A 342 -8.11 -14.15 22.73
CA SER A 342 -7.39 -15.12 21.89
C SER A 342 -6.43 -15.94 22.74
N ASP A 343 -6.29 -17.22 22.41
CA ASP A 343 -5.29 -18.14 22.95
C ASP A 343 -3.96 -18.11 22.17
N HIS A 344 -3.91 -17.36 21.06
CA HIS A 344 -2.69 -17.11 20.30
C HIS A 344 -2.02 -15.81 20.77
N TYR A 345 -0.69 -15.85 20.87
CA TYR A 345 0.14 -14.66 21.03
C TYR A 345 0.17 -13.86 19.74
N THR A 346 0.18 -12.53 19.87
CA THR A 346 0.39 -11.66 18.73
C THR A 346 1.88 -11.60 18.39
N ILE A 347 2.21 -11.60 17.11
CA ILE A 347 3.59 -11.51 16.63
C ILE A 347 3.80 -10.12 16.03
N LEU A 348 4.84 -9.44 16.50
CA LEU A 348 5.32 -8.20 15.89
C LEU A 348 6.59 -8.48 15.08
N MET A 349 6.52 -8.25 13.78
CA MET A 349 7.69 -8.26 12.90
C MET A 349 8.33 -6.87 12.92
N LYS A 350 9.40 -6.70 13.70
CA LYS A 350 10.09 -5.43 13.87
C LYS A 350 11.27 -5.34 12.93
N ALA A 351 11.35 -4.26 12.15
CA ALA A 351 12.51 -4.03 11.31
C ALA A 351 13.74 -3.67 12.15
N GLN A 352 14.84 -4.35 11.90
CA GLN A 352 16.13 -4.03 12.46
C GLN A 352 16.67 -2.75 11.81
N PRO A 353 17.37 -1.90 12.58
CA PRO A 353 18.05 -0.75 12.02
C PRO A 353 19.05 -1.22 10.94
N PRO A 354 19.21 -0.47 9.84
CA PRO A 354 20.19 -0.83 8.83
C PRO A 354 21.57 -0.96 9.48
N PRO A 355 22.39 -1.94 9.06
CA PRO A 355 23.76 -2.06 9.56
C PRO A 355 24.48 -0.71 9.39
N SER A 356 25.24 -0.32 10.40
CA SER A 356 25.85 1.01 10.53
C SER A 356 26.81 1.39 9.40
N LYS A 357 27.14 0.45 8.50
CA LYS A 357 27.96 0.68 7.30
C LYS A 357 27.29 0.05 6.08
N PRO A 358 27.19 0.76 4.93
CA PRO A 358 26.72 0.16 3.69
C PRO A 358 27.65 -0.98 3.28
N ASP A 359 27.06 -2.15 3.05
CA ASP A 359 27.77 -3.34 2.58
C ASP A 359 28.38 -3.04 1.19
N ASN A 360 29.68 -3.22 1.09
CA ASN A 360 30.44 -2.91 -0.12
C ASN A 360 30.77 -4.22 -0.80
N SER A 361 30.43 -4.34 -2.08
CA SER A 361 30.93 -5.41 -2.93
C SER A 361 32.10 -4.90 -3.75
N HIS A 362 32.83 -5.85 -4.32
CA HIS A 362 33.92 -5.56 -5.25
C HIS A 362 33.53 -6.10 -6.62
N ILE A 363 33.75 -5.31 -7.66
CA ILE A 363 33.65 -5.77 -9.05
C ILE A 363 34.97 -5.52 -9.75
N TRP A 364 35.28 -6.38 -10.72
CA TRP A 364 36.41 -6.19 -11.62
C TRP A 364 35.93 -5.43 -12.84
N LYS A 365 36.62 -4.34 -13.20
CA LYS A 365 36.34 -3.63 -14.44
C LYS A 365 37.61 -3.00 -15.01
N ARG A 366 37.56 -2.73 -16.32
CA ARG A 366 38.55 -1.90 -17.00
C ARG A 366 38.13 -0.44 -17.00
N ASP A 367 39.08 0.48 -16.85
CA ASP A 367 38.82 1.92 -16.86
C ASP A 367 38.79 2.47 -18.29
N LEU A 368 37.58 2.61 -18.84
CA LEU A 368 37.36 3.11 -20.21
C LEU A 368 37.04 4.61 -20.25
N ARG A 369 37.49 5.40 -19.27
CA ARG A 369 37.36 6.87 -19.34
C ARG A 369 38.18 7.40 -20.51
N ASP A 370 37.76 8.51 -21.13
CA ASP A 370 38.48 9.15 -22.23
C ASP A 370 39.96 9.39 -21.93
N SER A 371 40.28 9.74 -20.67
CA SER A 371 41.66 9.92 -20.21
C SER A 371 42.53 8.66 -20.34
N ARG A 372 41.93 7.47 -20.24
CA ARG A 372 42.61 6.17 -20.41
C ARG A 372 42.54 5.68 -21.86
N ILE A 373 41.46 5.96 -22.58
CA ILE A 373 41.32 5.60 -23.99
C ILE A 373 42.33 6.35 -24.87
N ARG A 374 42.59 7.64 -24.60
CA ARG A 374 43.49 8.48 -25.40
C ARG A 374 44.91 7.90 -25.57
N PRO A 375 45.62 7.47 -24.50
CA PRO A 375 46.91 6.80 -24.63
C PRO A 375 46.87 5.53 -25.50
N PHE A 376 45.86 4.67 -25.32
CA PHE A 376 45.69 3.47 -26.14
C PHE A 376 45.45 3.82 -27.61
N GLY A 377 44.56 4.78 -27.87
CA GLY A 377 44.27 5.28 -29.21
C GLY A 377 45.51 5.79 -29.93
N ARG A 378 46.36 6.56 -29.25
CA ARG A 378 47.66 6.98 -29.82
C ARG A 378 48.56 5.79 -30.13
N TYR A 379 48.70 4.88 -29.18
CA TYR A 379 49.57 3.72 -29.32
C TYR A 379 49.14 2.81 -30.47
N ILE A 380 47.86 2.46 -30.56
CA ILE A 380 47.34 1.53 -31.57
C ILE A 380 47.43 2.12 -32.98
N THR A 381 47.29 3.44 -33.13
CA THR A 381 47.46 4.12 -34.43
C THR A 381 48.91 4.20 -34.89
N THR A 382 49.88 4.08 -33.98
CA THR A 382 51.32 4.10 -34.29
C THR A 382 51.96 2.71 -34.25
N PHE A 383 51.20 1.68 -33.89
CA PHE A 383 51.71 0.32 -33.78
C PHE A 383 51.97 -0.25 -35.16
N ASP A 384 53.13 -0.88 -35.33
CA ASP A 384 53.49 -1.54 -36.59
C ASP A 384 52.76 -2.88 -36.73
N TRP A 385 51.85 -2.96 -37.70
CA TRP A 385 51.04 -4.13 -37.97
C TRP A 385 51.64 -5.07 -39.03
N SER A 386 52.71 -4.65 -39.73
CA SER A 386 53.32 -5.44 -40.80
C SER A 386 53.65 -6.89 -40.40
N PRO A 387 54.23 -7.16 -39.21
CA PRO A 387 54.54 -8.53 -38.80
C PRO A 387 53.35 -9.48 -38.68
N ILE A 388 52.13 -8.95 -38.50
CA ILE A 388 50.89 -9.73 -38.43
C ILE A 388 50.23 -9.81 -39.81
N LEU A 389 50.28 -8.72 -40.58
CA LEU A 389 49.69 -8.66 -41.92
C LEU A 389 50.38 -9.61 -42.89
N ASP A 390 51.69 -9.80 -42.77
CA ASP A 390 52.53 -10.64 -43.63
C ASP A 390 52.37 -12.16 -43.41
N ILE A 391 51.65 -12.58 -42.36
CA ILE A 391 51.39 -14.00 -42.09
C ILE A 391 50.42 -14.56 -43.15
N HIS A 392 50.70 -15.71 -43.76
CA HIS A 392 49.80 -16.30 -44.77
C HIS A 392 48.77 -17.28 -44.21
N ASP A 393 49.07 -17.90 -43.06
CA ASP A 393 48.15 -18.79 -42.37
C ASP A 393 47.10 -18.00 -41.58
N TRP A 394 45.83 -18.28 -41.82
CA TRP A 394 44.71 -17.52 -41.24
C TRP A 394 44.57 -17.74 -39.73
N ASP A 395 44.76 -18.98 -39.28
CA ASP A 395 44.65 -19.34 -37.87
C ASP A 395 45.77 -18.68 -37.07
N THR A 396 47.01 -18.83 -37.52
CA THR A 396 48.19 -18.18 -36.91
C THR A 396 48.06 -16.66 -36.92
N LYS A 397 47.53 -16.05 -38.00
CA LYS A 397 47.31 -14.61 -38.09
C LYS A 397 46.29 -14.14 -37.04
N TYR A 398 45.18 -14.86 -36.91
CA TYR A 398 44.15 -14.54 -35.93
C TYR A 398 44.67 -14.67 -34.49
N GLU A 399 45.38 -15.76 -34.18
CA GLU A 399 46.02 -15.97 -32.88
C GLU A 399 46.98 -14.84 -32.56
N LYS A 400 47.88 -14.50 -33.49
CA LYS A 400 48.87 -13.44 -33.26
C LYS A 400 48.24 -12.07 -33.07
N PHE A 401 47.17 -11.79 -33.80
CA PHE A 401 46.38 -10.57 -33.63
C PHE A 401 45.74 -10.52 -32.23
N ASN A 402 45.06 -11.59 -31.82
CA ASN A 402 44.41 -11.67 -30.52
C ASN A 402 45.40 -11.56 -29.36
N ASP A 403 46.55 -12.23 -29.44
CA ASP A 403 47.60 -12.14 -28.43
C ASP A 403 48.12 -10.71 -28.30
N THR A 404 48.43 -10.09 -29.43
CA THR A 404 48.92 -8.71 -29.50
C THR A 404 47.90 -7.74 -28.91
N MET A 405 46.63 -7.88 -29.31
CA MET A 405 45.53 -7.07 -28.76
C MET A 405 45.33 -7.29 -27.27
N THR A 406 45.42 -8.53 -26.80
CA THR A 406 45.27 -8.88 -25.38
C THR A 406 46.36 -8.22 -24.55
N VAL A 407 47.62 -8.28 -24.98
CA VAL A 407 48.75 -7.61 -24.32
C VAL A 407 48.52 -6.09 -24.26
N MET A 408 48.05 -5.49 -25.34
CA MET A 408 47.74 -4.05 -25.34
C MET A 408 46.57 -3.72 -24.40
N ILE A 409 45.50 -4.53 -24.39
CA ILE A 409 44.35 -4.33 -23.51
C ILE A 409 44.77 -4.44 -22.05
N GLU A 410 45.55 -5.44 -21.66
CA GLU A 410 46.04 -5.57 -20.28
C GLU A 410 46.94 -4.41 -19.87
N LYS A 411 47.76 -3.90 -20.80
CA LYS A 411 48.64 -2.76 -20.55
C LYS A 411 47.89 -1.44 -20.35
N PHE A 412 46.93 -1.13 -21.21
CA PHE A 412 46.24 0.17 -21.21
C PHE A 412 44.94 0.18 -20.40
N PHE A 413 44.32 -0.99 -20.27
CA PHE A 413 43.05 -1.20 -19.60
C PHE A 413 43.14 -2.38 -18.63
N PRO A 414 44.01 -2.33 -17.62
CA PRO A 414 44.14 -3.42 -16.65
C PRO A 414 42.81 -3.66 -15.93
N LEU A 415 42.55 -4.93 -15.61
CA LEU A 415 41.40 -5.30 -14.80
C LEU A 415 41.63 -4.79 -13.36
N GLU A 416 40.86 -3.79 -12.94
CA GLU A 416 40.97 -3.21 -11.60
C GLU A 416 39.80 -3.64 -10.71
N ARG A 417 40.12 -3.99 -9.46
CA ARG A 417 39.11 -4.28 -8.44
C ARG A 417 38.61 -2.98 -7.83
N ILE A 418 37.37 -2.62 -8.13
CA ILE A 418 36.75 -1.40 -7.60
C ILE A 418 35.67 -1.71 -6.57
N LYS A 419 35.55 -0.81 -5.60
CA LYS A 419 34.54 -0.86 -4.55
C LYS A 419 33.22 -0.28 -5.06
N VAL A 420 32.14 -1.05 -4.98
CA VAL A 420 30.77 -0.63 -5.32
C VAL A 420 29.83 -0.91 -4.16
N ARG A 421 28.68 -0.22 -4.09
CA ARG A 421 27.70 -0.51 -3.05
C ARG A 421 26.82 -1.64 -3.53
N LYS A 422 26.56 -2.62 -2.65
CA LYS A 422 25.72 -3.79 -2.97
C LYS A 422 24.29 -3.43 -3.39
N CYS A 423 23.80 -2.27 -2.95
CA CYS A 423 22.46 -1.77 -3.26
C CYS A 423 22.41 -0.85 -4.48
N ASP A 424 23.53 -0.58 -5.14
CA ASP A 424 23.53 0.20 -6.38
C ASP A 424 22.91 -0.64 -7.51
N LYS A 425 21.98 -0.03 -8.26
CA LYS A 425 21.38 -0.68 -9.44
C LYS A 425 22.43 -0.85 -10.55
N PRO A 426 22.29 -1.81 -11.48
CA PRO A 426 23.28 -2.06 -12.54
C PRO A 426 23.64 -0.83 -13.38
N TRP A 427 22.67 0.06 -13.63
CA TRP A 427 22.86 1.31 -14.37
C TRP A 427 23.48 2.44 -13.54
N MET A 428 23.77 2.24 -12.25
CA MET A 428 24.26 3.29 -11.35
C MET A 428 25.78 3.45 -11.39
N THR A 429 26.26 4.11 -12.44
CA THR A 429 27.69 4.32 -12.70
C THR A 429 28.32 5.40 -11.82
N SER A 430 29.66 5.47 -11.82
CA SER A 430 30.39 6.53 -11.11
C SER A 430 30.10 7.94 -11.64
N SER A 431 29.84 8.08 -12.94
CA SER A 431 29.51 9.36 -13.56
C SER A 431 28.15 9.85 -13.09
N ILE A 432 27.14 8.97 -13.03
CA ILE A 432 25.82 9.33 -12.53
C ILE A 432 25.87 9.69 -11.04
N LYS A 433 26.61 8.93 -10.22
CA LYS A 433 26.80 9.26 -8.80
C LYS A 433 27.47 10.63 -8.61
N SER A 434 28.47 10.94 -9.43
CA SER A 434 29.15 12.24 -9.45
C SER A 434 28.18 13.36 -9.84
N ALA A 435 27.36 13.16 -10.88
CA ALA A 435 26.33 14.12 -11.31
C ALA A 435 25.28 14.36 -10.20
N ILE A 436 24.79 13.29 -9.56
CA ILE A 436 23.89 13.39 -8.40
C ILE A 436 24.55 14.19 -7.27
N GLY A 437 25.82 13.91 -6.97
CA GLY A 437 26.58 14.63 -5.95
C GLY A 437 26.70 16.13 -6.25
N ARG A 438 27.05 16.49 -7.49
CA ARG A 438 27.12 17.88 -7.94
C ARG A 438 25.77 18.58 -7.90
N ARG A 439 24.70 17.91 -8.33
CA ARG A 439 23.32 18.41 -8.22
C ARG A 439 22.93 18.67 -6.76
N GLN A 440 23.24 17.73 -5.86
CA GLN A 440 22.91 17.84 -4.44
C GLN A 440 23.69 18.97 -3.77
N LYS A 441 24.98 19.11 -4.12
CA LYS A 441 25.85 20.20 -3.67
C LYS A 441 25.30 21.55 -4.14
N ALA A 442 24.99 21.69 -5.43
CA ALA A 442 24.40 22.90 -6.01
C ALA A 442 23.06 23.27 -5.35
N LEU A 443 22.22 22.28 -5.01
CA LEU A 443 20.98 22.50 -4.28
C LEU A 443 21.24 23.07 -2.88
N HIS A 444 22.25 22.53 -2.19
CA HIS A 444 22.58 22.93 -0.82
C HIS A 444 23.21 24.33 -0.76
N GLU A 445 24.14 24.61 -1.67
CA GLU A 445 24.92 25.85 -1.68
C GLU A 445 24.17 27.01 -2.36
N SER A 446 23.40 26.74 -3.41
CA SER A 446 22.84 27.79 -4.28
C SER A 446 21.31 27.75 -4.39
N GLY A 447 20.64 26.79 -3.75
CA GLY A 447 19.19 26.69 -3.73
C GLY A 447 18.55 26.23 -5.06
N LYS A 448 17.24 25.97 -5.01
CA LYS A 448 16.46 25.35 -6.10
C LYS A 448 16.35 26.20 -7.37
N ASN A 449 16.50 27.52 -7.25
CA ASN A 449 16.30 28.45 -8.36
C ASN A 449 17.59 28.77 -9.12
N SER A 450 18.76 28.33 -8.63
CA SER A 450 20.04 28.58 -9.29
C SER A 450 20.18 27.83 -10.62
N ASP A 451 20.83 28.48 -11.59
CA ASP A 451 21.04 27.88 -12.91
C ASP A 451 22.02 26.70 -12.85
N ILE A 452 22.93 26.69 -11.88
CA ILE A 452 23.83 25.56 -11.60
C ILE A 452 23.02 24.33 -11.13
N TYR A 453 22.04 24.51 -10.24
CA TYR A 453 21.16 23.41 -9.84
C TYR A 453 20.30 22.93 -11.01
N LYS A 454 19.73 23.85 -11.81
CA LYS A 454 18.93 23.48 -12.99
C LYS A 454 19.75 22.71 -14.02
N TYR A 455 21.00 23.14 -14.27
CA TYR A 455 21.92 22.45 -15.18
C TYR A 455 22.16 20.99 -14.74
N TRP A 456 22.56 20.77 -13.48
CA TRP A 456 22.82 19.41 -12.98
C TRP A 456 21.54 18.59 -12.73
N ARG A 457 20.37 19.23 -12.64
CA ARG A 457 19.08 18.55 -12.57
C ARG A 457 18.67 17.94 -13.91
N ASN A 458 19.05 18.58 -15.01
CA ASN A 458 18.67 18.19 -16.37
C ASN A 458 19.74 17.34 -17.08
N ARG A 459 20.78 16.90 -16.35
CA ARG A 459 21.93 16.15 -16.87
C ARG A 459 22.00 14.71 -16.38
#